data_AF-A0A1Y5STT2-F1
#
_entry.id   AF-A0A1Y5STT2-F1
#
_cell.length_a   1.000
_cell.length_b   1.000
_cell.length_c   1.000
_cell.angle_alpha   90.00
_cell.angle_beta   90.00
_cell.angle_gamma   90.00
#
_symmetry.space_group_name_H-M   'P 1'
#
loop_
_entity.id
_entity.type
_entity.pdbx_description
1 polymer ?
#
loop_
_entity_poly.entity_id
_entity_poly.type
_entity_poly.pdbx_seq_one_letter_code
_entity_poly.pdbx_strand_id
1 'polypeptide(L)'
;MIDRWAIAGALCLLAGAGAAQESCGGSYTLGRGESLSLIAERLYGDREKWTVIHEANRAVIGDSPDYVQSGQTLTLPCLEGMQAGDARTGAPPEEAALSETARSDPALPETALPDTAVTRAATAPGTEPLGDQVPPIPEISLLVADDFAPFTDEAAPGGGLMIEIAAAALAEVVTGDVEIVWINDRAAHLDPLLSEQRVDLGLPWSRPDCEGDQSGETLCREFLFSDPMFEMLSLLFTDVDRPLIYLSDADMAGHTLCRPLGLPTQDLDGQGRNWVSGGLVTLVQPRSVAACFEMLQAGSVDAVALNEFTGRAAIRDLGLDGQVVVLDRRPLAVETLHAVVSKSHPRAEDYIAAVNAGLRDIRRSGIFQQILDRHMALVWASL
;
A
#
# COMPACT_ATOMS: atom_id res chain seq x y z
N MET A 1 -75.05 -23.82 -27.21
CA MET A 1 -73.63 -24.08 -27.51
C MET A 1 -72.82 -23.43 -26.41
N ILE A 2 -72.38 -24.29 -25.50
CA ILE A 2 -71.57 -24.01 -24.31
C ILE A 2 -70.23 -24.62 -24.69
N ASP A 3 -69.18 -23.82 -24.88
CA ASP A 3 -67.84 -24.38 -25.05
C ASP A 3 -66.92 -23.91 -23.92
N ARG A 4 -66.69 -24.89 -23.04
CA ARG A 4 -65.77 -24.93 -21.92
C ARG A 4 -64.35 -25.03 -22.47
N TRP A 5 -63.47 -24.08 -22.16
CA TRP A 5 -62.04 -24.32 -22.22
C TRP A 5 -61.48 -24.27 -20.80
N ALA A 6 -61.24 -25.48 -20.28
CA ALA A 6 -60.51 -25.73 -19.05
C ALA A 6 -59.01 -25.56 -19.36
N ILE A 7 -58.38 -24.55 -18.78
CA ILE A 7 -56.92 -24.45 -18.76
C ILE A 7 -56.45 -25.12 -17.47
N ALA A 8 -55.80 -26.27 -17.67
CA ALA A 8 -55.17 -27.06 -16.63
C ALA A 8 -54.03 -26.27 -15.97
N GLY A 9 -54.12 -26.14 -14.64
CA GLY A 9 -53.03 -25.62 -13.82
C GLY A 9 -51.87 -26.62 -13.80
N ALA A 10 -50.79 -26.26 -14.49
CA ALA A 10 -49.47 -26.86 -14.29
C ALA A 10 -48.70 -25.95 -13.32
N LEU A 11 -48.82 -26.25 -12.02
CA LEU A 11 -48.00 -25.64 -10.98
C LEU A 11 -46.59 -26.21 -11.08
N CYS A 12 -45.76 -25.60 -11.93
CA CYS A 12 -44.33 -25.86 -11.98
C CYS A 12 -43.68 -25.21 -10.74
N LEU A 13 -43.34 -26.05 -9.75
CA LEU A 13 -42.43 -25.69 -8.67
C LEU A 13 -41.05 -25.42 -9.27
N LEU A 14 -40.81 -24.17 -9.67
CA LEU A 14 -39.45 -23.67 -9.83
C LEU A 14 -38.89 -23.48 -8.42
N ALA A 15 -38.10 -24.46 -7.98
CA ALA A 15 -37.15 -24.25 -6.91
C ALA A 15 -36.21 -23.14 -7.40
N GLY A 16 -36.47 -21.91 -6.94
CA GLY A 16 -35.48 -20.85 -7.04
C GLY A 16 -34.25 -21.35 -6.29
N ALA A 17 -33.16 -21.56 -7.01
CA ALA A 17 -31.85 -21.49 -6.38
C ALA A 17 -31.76 -20.08 -5.80
N GLY A 18 -32.02 -19.97 -4.50
CA GLY A 18 -31.76 -18.73 -3.78
C GLY A 18 -30.29 -18.43 -3.96
N ALA A 19 -29.98 -17.34 -4.66
CA ALA A 19 -28.69 -16.71 -4.53
C ALA A 19 -28.48 -16.53 -3.02
N ALA A 20 -27.43 -17.13 -2.46
CA ALA A 20 -27.08 -16.94 -1.07
C ALA A 20 -26.92 -15.43 -0.85
N GLN A 21 -27.88 -14.85 -0.15
CA GLN A 21 -27.91 -13.43 0.12
C GLN A 21 -26.93 -13.17 1.26
N GLU A 22 -25.67 -12.94 0.89
CA GLU A 22 -24.60 -12.67 1.84
C GLU A 22 -24.70 -11.21 2.30
N SER A 23 -25.50 -11.03 3.34
CA SER A 23 -25.48 -9.88 4.23
C SER A 23 -24.62 -10.22 5.45
N CYS A 24 -24.44 -9.26 6.36
CA CYS A 24 -23.83 -9.58 7.65
C CYS A 24 -24.61 -10.71 8.36
N GLY A 25 -23.91 -11.53 9.14
CA GLY A 25 -24.49 -12.65 9.89
C GLY A 25 -24.49 -13.99 9.15
N GLY A 26 -23.79 -14.10 8.00
CA GLY A 26 -23.71 -15.31 7.18
C GLY A 26 -22.28 -15.76 6.87
N SER A 27 -22.15 -16.81 6.06
CA SER A 27 -20.88 -17.23 5.45
C SER A 27 -20.64 -16.47 4.14
N TYR A 28 -19.40 -16.18 3.79
CA TYR A 28 -18.96 -15.47 2.58
C TYR A 28 -17.83 -16.21 1.92
N THR A 29 -17.94 -16.55 0.64
CA THR A 29 -16.83 -17.20 -0.08
C THR A 29 -15.96 -16.18 -0.79
N LEU A 30 -14.68 -16.13 -0.42
CA LEU A 30 -13.72 -15.17 -0.95
C LEU A 30 -13.53 -15.34 -2.46
N GLY A 31 -13.80 -14.29 -3.22
CA GLY A 31 -13.47 -14.22 -4.64
C GLY A 31 -11.97 -14.14 -4.90
N ARG A 32 -11.59 -14.25 -6.17
CA ARG A 32 -10.19 -14.09 -6.58
C ARG A 32 -9.76 -12.63 -6.43
N GLY A 33 -8.70 -12.37 -5.66
CA GLY A 33 -8.18 -11.01 -5.44
C GLY A 33 -9.02 -10.11 -4.52
N GLU A 34 -10.00 -10.66 -3.81
CA GLU A 34 -10.71 -9.92 -2.76
C GLU A 34 -9.88 -9.86 -1.46
N SER A 35 -9.98 -8.73 -0.76
CA SER A 35 -9.36 -8.51 0.56
C SER A 35 -10.43 -8.23 1.62
N LEU A 36 -10.09 -8.43 2.90
CA LEU A 36 -11.00 -8.19 4.02
C LEU A 36 -11.54 -6.75 4.07
N SER A 37 -10.72 -5.78 3.67
CA SER A 37 -11.08 -4.36 3.62
C SER A 37 -12.07 -4.04 2.50
N LEU A 38 -11.95 -4.70 1.34
CA LEU A 38 -12.94 -4.57 0.26
C LEU A 38 -14.27 -5.25 0.61
N ILE A 39 -14.23 -6.38 1.32
CA ILE A 39 -15.43 -7.04 1.85
C ILE A 39 -16.09 -6.13 2.90
N ALA A 40 -15.31 -5.53 3.80
CA ALA A 40 -15.81 -4.63 4.84
C ALA A 40 -16.42 -3.36 4.24
N GLU A 41 -15.80 -2.76 3.23
CA GLU A 41 -16.38 -1.65 2.48
C GLU A 41 -17.69 -2.03 1.80
N ARG A 42 -17.72 -3.18 1.13
CA ARG A 42 -18.91 -3.62 0.38
C ARG A 42 -20.08 -3.95 1.30
N LEU A 43 -19.82 -4.61 2.43
CA LEU A 43 -20.86 -5.19 3.28
C LEU A 43 -21.20 -4.31 4.50
N TYR A 44 -20.24 -3.56 5.01
CA TYR A 44 -20.43 -2.66 6.16
C TYR A 44 -20.37 -1.18 5.78
N GLY A 45 -19.96 -0.84 4.55
CA GLY A 45 -19.78 0.55 4.11
C GLY A 45 -18.52 1.21 4.66
N ASP A 46 -17.66 0.44 5.34
CA ASP A 46 -16.51 0.96 6.08
C ASP A 46 -15.35 -0.05 6.02
N ARG A 47 -14.26 0.36 5.36
CA ARG A 47 -13.04 -0.46 5.19
C ARG A 47 -12.42 -0.83 6.52
N GLU A 48 -12.49 0.03 7.54
CA GLU A 48 -11.85 -0.17 8.86
C GLU A 48 -12.45 -1.36 9.62
N LYS A 49 -13.63 -1.83 9.21
CA LYS A 49 -14.31 -3.00 9.78
C LYS A 49 -13.73 -4.34 9.31
N TRP A 50 -12.66 -4.33 8.51
CA TRP A 50 -11.91 -5.53 8.14
C TRP A 50 -11.43 -6.32 9.37
N THR A 51 -11.07 -5.62 10.45
CA THR A 51 -10.62 -6.21 11.72
C THR A 51 -11.68 -7.10 12.35
N VAL A 52 -12.95 -6.71 12.24
CA VAL A 52 -14.09 -7.47 12.76
C VAL A 52 -14.28 -8.77 11.96
N ILE A 53 -14.05 -8.72 10.65
CA ILE A 53 -14.06 -9.91 9.78
C ILE A 53 -12.87 -10.82 10.12
N HIS A 54 -11.67 -10.26 10.27
CA HIS A 54 -10.48 -11.04 10.62
C HIS A 54 -10.66 -11.76 11.96
N GLU A 55 -11.14 -11.06 12.99
CA GLU A 55 -11.30 -11.63 14.32
C GLU A 55 -12.30 -12.80 14.33
N ALA A 56 -13.42 -12.65 13.62
CA ALA A 56 -14.41 -13.70 13.46
C ALA A 56 -13.89 -14.92 12.68
N ASN A 57 -12.79 -14.77 11.93
CA ASN A 57 -12.22 -15.78 11.04
C ASN A 57 -10.78 -16.16 11.38
N ARG A 58 -10.27 -15.77 12.54
CA ARG A 58 -8.88 -16.01 12.94
C ARG A 58 -8.50 -17.49 12.91
N ALA A 59 -9.45 -18.39 13.17
CA ALA A 59 -9.24 -19.83 13.08
C ALA A 59 -8.96 -20.34 11.65
N VAL A 60 -9.35 -19.59 10.62
CA VAL A 60 -9.21 -19.94 9.20
C VAL A 60 -8.13 -19.10 8.52
N ILE A 61 -8.01 -17.82 8.86
CA ILE A 61 -7.06 -16.87 8.26
C ILE A 61 -5.70 -16.90 9.00
N GLY A 62 -5.68 -17.30 10.27
CA GLY A 62 -4.49 -17.22 11.11
C GLY A 62 -4.28 -15.82 11.69
N ASP A 63 -3.12 -15.62 12.34
CA ASP A 63 -2.84 -14.39 13.10
C ASP A 63 -2.57 -13.17 12.19
N SER A 64 -2.15 -13.38 10.94
CA SER A 64 -2.02 -12.30 9.96
C SER A 64 -3.26 -12.20 9.07
N PRO A 65 -3.88 -11.02 8.95
CA PRO A 65 -5.08 -10.79 8.14
C PRO A 65 -4.84 -10.85 6.62
N ASP A 66 -3.58 -10.83 6.20
CA ASP A 66 -3.19 -10.85 4.78
C ASP A 66 -3.17 -12.27 4.18
N TYR A 67 -3.33 -13.31 5.01
CA TYR A 67 -3.39 -14.72 4.56
C TYR A 67 -4.78 -15.17 4.08
N VAL A 68 -5.51 -14.28 3.41
CA VAL A 68 -6.78 -14.64 2.78
C VAL A 68 -6.56 -15.27 1.41
N GLN A 69 -7.10 -16.47 1.21
CA GLN A 69 -6.99 -17.24 -0.03
C GLN A 69 -8.34 -17.34 -0.72
N SER A 70 -8.35 -17.19 -2.04
CA SER A 70 -9.55 -17.31 -2.86
C SER A 70 -10.22 -18.68 -2.67
N GLY A 71 -11.54 -18.69 -2.56
CA GLY A 71 -12.33 -19.88 -2.26
C GLY A 71 -12.46 -20.19 -0.75
N GLN A 72 -11.79 -19.45 0.14
CA GLN A 72 -12.01 -19.58 1.58
C GLN A 72 -13.39 -19.07 1.97
N THR A 73 -14.07 -19.81 2.84
CA THR A 73 -15.36 -19.38 3.41
C THR A 73 -15.13 -18.66 4.74
N LEU A 74 -15.55 -17.40 4.81
CA LEU A 74 -15.45 -16.51 5.96
C LEU A 74 -16.81 -16.38 6.66
N THR A 75 -16.82 -16.25 7.98
CA THR A 75 -17.97 -15.86 8.78
C THR A 75 -18.03 -14.35 8.89
N LEU A 76 -19.13 -13.73 8.47
CA LEU A 76 -19.30 -12.28 8.54
C LEU A 76 -20.16 -11.91 9.74
N PRO A 77 -19.62 -11.29 10.80
CA PRO A 77 -20.42 -10.82 11.93
C PRO A 77 -21.30 -9.62 11.55
N CYS A 78 -22.44 -9.42 12.21
CA CYS A 78 -23.19 -8.17 12.12
C CYS A 78 -22.64 -7.13 13.10
N LEU A 79 -22.49 -5.90 12.62
CA LEU A 79 -22.13 -4.77 13.47
C LEU A 79 -23.37 -4.27 14.23
N GLU A 80 -23.14 -3.63 15.37
CA GLU A 80 -24.21 -3.10 16.21
C GLU A 80 -25.09 -2.10 15.43
N GLY A 81 -26.40 -2.38 15.35
CA GLY A 81 -27.35 -1.61 14.54
C GLY A 81 -27.63 -2.17 13.14
N MET A 82 -26.92 -3.20 12.68
CA MET A 82 -27.21 -3.91 11.42
C MET A 82 -28.04 -5.19 11.69
N GLN A 83 -29.13 -5.39 10.93
CA GLN A 83 -29.87 -6.66 10.94
C GLN A 83 -29.36 -7.58 9.82
N ALA A 84 -29.39 -8.89 10.06
CA ALA A 84 -29.13 -9.88 9.02
C ALA A 84 -30.15 -9.68 7.88
N GLY A 85 -29.66 -9.38 6.68
CA GLY A 85 -30.46 -9.12 5.48
C GLY A 85 -30.44 -7.68 4.95
N ASP A 86 -29.91 -6.70 5.69
CA ASP A 86 -30.02 -5.26 5.34
C ASP A 86 -28.85 -4.68 4.52
N ALA A 87 -27.93 -5.50 4.00
CA ALA A 87 -26.78 -5.04 3.21
C ALA A 87 -26.94 -5.25 1.69
N ARG A 88 -26.35 -4.32 0.91
CA ARG A 88 -26.43 -4.21 -0.56
C ARG A 88 -25.86 -5.47 -1.24
N THR A 89 -26.61 -6.00 -2.21
CA THR A 89 -26.20 -7.15 -3.02
C THR A 89 -24.94 -6.85 -3.84
N GLY A 90 -23.90 -7.65 -3.67
CA GLY A 90 -22.77 -7.73 -4.59
C GLY A 90 -22.26 -9.16 -4.62
N ALA A 91 -22.76 -9.97 -5.56
CA ALA A 91 -22.23 -11.31 -5.82
C ALA A 91 -20.89 -11.20 -6.58
N PRO A 92 -19.93 -12.12 -6.36
CA PRO A 92 -18.74 -12.22 -7.19
C PRO A 92 -19.10 -12.56 -8.64
N PRO A 93 -18.35 -12.07 -9.66
CA PRO A 93 -18.52 -12.51 -11.03
C PRO A 93 -18.06 -13.97 -11.18
N GLU A 94 -18.98 -14.83 -11.62
CA GLU A 94 -18.74 -16.23 -11.96
C GLU A 94 -18.06 -16.31 -13.33
N GLU A 95 -16.76 -16.61 -13.38
CA GLU A 95 -16.03 -16.83 -14.64
C GLU A 95 -15.98 -18.31 -15.02
N ALA A 96 -16.22 -18.54 -16.31
CA ALA A 96 -16.47 -19.81 -16.96
C ALA A 96 -15.29 -20.79 -16.90
N ALA A 97 -15.65 -22.06 -16.73
CA ALA A 97 -14.77 -23.21 -16.84
C ALA A 97 -14.06 -23.29 -18.21
N LEU A 98 -12.75 -23.51 -18.18
CA LEU A 98 -12.00 -24.09 -19.29
C LEU A 98 -11.18 -25.29 -18.80
N SER A 99 -11.48 -26.45 -19.37
CA SER A 99 -10.92 -27.76 -19.07
C SER A 99 -9.42 -27.90 -19.32
N GLU A 100 -8.77 -28.63 -18.43
CA GLU A 100 -7.48 -29.28 -18.61
C GLU A 100 -7.48 -30.25 -19.80
N THR A 101 -6.44 -30.17 -20.63
CA THR A 101 -5.78 -31.39 -21.13
C THR A 101 -4.28 -31.22 -21.04
N ALA A 102 -3.65 -32.17 -20.35
CA ALA A 102 -2.22 -32.31 -20.14
C ALA A 102 -1.43 -32.50 -21.45
N ARG A 103 -0.15 -32.07 -21.45
CA ARG A 103 1.01 -32.94 -21.74
C ARG A 103 2.37 -32.24 -21.59
N SER A 104 3.18 -32.83 -20.72
CA SER A 104 4.63 -33.14 -20.82
C SER A 104 5.65 -32.04 -21.11
N ASP A 105 6.53 -31.84 -20.11
CA ASP A 105 7.94 -31.43 -20.22
C ASP A 105 8.73 -32.26 -21.26
N PRO A 106 9.73 -31.66 -21.93
CA PRO A 106 11.10 -31.76 -21.38
C PRO A 106 12.01 -30.53 -21.55
N ALA A 107 12.82 -30.31 -20.50
CA ALA A 107 14.24 -29.91 -20.44
C ALA A 107 14.76 -28.63 -21.13
N LEU A 108 15.50 -27.85 -20.33
CA LEU A 108 16.26 -26.64 -20.63
C LEU A 108 17.31 -26.80 -21.75
N PRO A 109 17.56 -25.71 -22.50
CA PRO A 109 18.92 -25.20 -22.53
C PRO A 109 19.03 -23.70 -22.25
N GLU A 110 20.11 -23.38 -21.55
CA GLU A 110 20.71 -22.08 -21.27
C GLU A 110 20.97 -21.26 -22.55
N THR A 111 20.45 -20.03 -22.65
CA THR A 111 21.10 -18.88 -23.32
C THR A 111 20.26 -17.58 -23.23
N ALA A 112 20.96 -16.50 -22.87
CA ALA A 112 20.71 -15.08 -23.13
C ALA A 112 19.40 -14.42 -22.61
N LEU A 113 19.61 -13.44 -21.72
CA LEU A 113 18.64 -12.41 -21.34
C LEU A 113 18.04 -11.72 -22.59
N PRO A 114 16.71 -11.62 -22.73
CA PRO A 114 16.11 -10.75 -23.73
C PRO A 114 15.74 -9.37 -23.14
N ASP A 115 15.99 -8.35 -23.95
CA ASP A 115 15.53 -6.97 -23.79
C ASP A 115 14.06 -6.92 -23.35
N THR A 116 13.79 -6.20 -22.27
CA THR A 116 12.45 -5.94 -21.74
C THR A 116 11.70 -4.99 -22.67
N ALA A 117 11.10 -5.53 -23.73
CA ALA A 117 9.94 -4.92 -24.38
C ALA A 117 8.70 -5.26 -23.54
N VAL A 118 8.22 -4.28 -22.79
CA VAL A 118 6.91 -4.33 -22.11
C VAL A 118 5.85 -4.62 -23.17
N THR A 119 5.26 -5.82 -23.10
CA THR A 119 4.19 -6.20 -24.02
C THR A 119 2.91 -5.50 -23.57
N ARG A 120 2.43 -4.51 -24.34
CA ARG A 120 1.13 -3.87 -24.12
C ARG A 120 0.03 -4.93 -24.06
N ALA A 121 -0.61 -5.08 -22.90
CA ALA A 121 -1.77 -5.93 -22.74
C ALA A 121 -2.98 -5.30 -23.47
N ALA A 122 -3.71 -6.12 -24.23
CA ALA A 122 -4.92 -5.69 -24.92
C ALA A 122 -6.04 -5.38 -23.92
N THR A 123 -6.67 -4.22 -24.09
CA THR A 123 -7.76 -3.68 -23.27
C THR A 123 -9.01 -4.57 -23.32
N ALA A 124 -9.57 -4.91 -22.16
CA ALA A 124 -10.89 -5.55 -22.06
C ALA A 124 -12.01 -4.56 -22.46
N PRO A 125 -13.05 -4.98 -23.21
CA PRO A 125 -14.12 -4.09 -23.61
C PRO A 125 -15.15 -3.93 -22.48
N GLY A 126 -15.33 -2.71 -21.98
CA GLY A 126 -16.45 -2.40 -21.07
C GLY A 126 -16.20 -1.38 -19.97
N THR A 127 -15.10 -0.61 -19.99
CA THR A 127 -14.90 0.51 -19.07
C THR A 127 -15.14 1.83 -19.81
N GLU A 128 -16.10 2.64 -19.36
CA GLU A 128 -16.12 4.04 -19.78
C GLU A 128 -14.83 4.72 -19.27
N PRO A 129 -13.98 5.30 -20.14
CA PRO A 129 -12.79 6.00 -19.73
C PRO A 129 -13.17 7.34 -19.08
N LEU A 130 -12.68 7.57 -17.86
CA LEU A 130 -12.58 8.91 -17.27
C LEU A 130 -11.15 9.40 -17.53
N GLY A 131 -10.80 10.25 -18.48
CA GLY A 131 -11.46 10.91 -19.60
C GLY A 131 -10.34 11.55 -20.44
N ASP A 132 -10.64 11.94 -21.67
CA ASP A 132 -9.77 12.49 -22.74
C ASP A 132 -8.76 13.65 -22.42
N GLN A 133 -8.13 13.79 -21.25
CA GLN A 133 -7.38 15.03 -20.91
C GLN A 133 -6.06 14.90 -20.14
N VAL A 134 -5.24 13.86 -20.36
CA VAL A 134 -3.79 13.98 -20.08
C VAL A 134 -3.08 14.05 -21.43
N PRO A 135 -2.45 15.19 -21.79
CA PRO A 135 -1.73 15.28 -23.06
C PRO A 135 -0.57 14.27 -23.06
N PRO A 136 -0.24 13.66 -24.22
CA PRO A 136 0.87 12.74 -24.31
C PRO A 136 2.16 13.40 -23.79
N ILE A 137 2.98 12.63 -23.09
CA ILE A 137 4.25 13.09 -22.53
C ILE A 137 5.37 12.53 -23.43
N PRO A 138 6.10 13.37 -24.19
CA PRO A 138 7.13 12.86 -25.09
C PRO A 138 8.26 12.15 -24.34
N GLU A 139 8.80 12.77 -23.29
CA GLU A 139 9.88 12.25 -22.46
C GLU A 139 9.63 12.73 -21.03
N ILE A 140 10.11 11.99 -20.05
CA ILE A 140 10.04 12.37 -18.63
C ILE A 140 11.24 11.84 -17.86
N SER A 141 11.72 12.62 -16.92
CA SER A 141 12.86 12.28 -16.07
C SER A 141 12.44 12.10 -14.60
N LEU A 142 12.89 11.01 -13.99
CA LEU A 142 12.57 10.60 -12.62
C LEU A 142 13.83 10.69 -11.75
N LEU A 143 13.86 11.65 -10.83
CA LEU A 143 14.93 11.87 -9.87
C LEU A 143 14.78 10.96 -8.66
N VAL A 144 15.80 10.14 -8.43
CA VAL A 144 15.85 9.14 -7.36
C VAL A 144 17.20 9.16 -6.64
N ALA A 145 17.21 8.62 -5.43
CA ALA A 145 18.43 8.37 -4.66
C ALA A 145 18.54 6.86 -4.37
N ASP A 146 19.78 6.37 -4.35
CA ASP A 146 20.15 4.98 -4.07
C ASP A 146 20.42 4.77 -2.57
N ASP A 147 19.46 5.14 -1.72
CA ASP A 147 19.61 5.11 -0.26
C ASP A 147 18.33 4.70 0.49
N PHE A 148 17.34 4.17 -0.22
CA PHE A 148 16.03 3.89 0.36
C PHE A 148 15.42 2.58 -0.12
N ALA A 149 16.22 1.51 -0.09
CA ALA A 149 15.76 0.15 -0.32
C ALA A 149 14.61 -0.22 0.66
N PRO A 150 13.57 -0.96 0.21
CA PRO A 150 13.41 -1.59 -1.11
C PRO A 150 12.77 -0.66 -2.17
N PHE A 151 12.55 0.61 -1.83
CA PHE A 151 11.79 1.55 -2.65
C PHE A 151 12.59 2.07 -3.83
N THR A 152 13.82 2.48 -3.57
CA THR A 152 14.82 2.88 -4.58
C THR A 152 16.16 2.27 -4.22
N ASP A 153 16.69 1.47 -5.14
CA ASP A 153 17.97 0.77 -5.03
C ASP A 153 18.43 0.41 -6.45
N GLU A 154 19.59 0.91 -6.89
CA GLU A 154 20.15 0.63 -8.22
C GLU A 154 20.35 -0.87 -8.47
N ALA A 155 20.63 -1.64 -7.42
CA ALA A 155 20.83 -3.08 -7.50
C ALA A 155 19.52 -3.88 -7.47
N ALA A 156 18.39 -3.27 -7.08
CA ALA A 156 17.11 -3.95 -7.03
C ALA A 156 16.50 -4.15 -8.43
N PRO A 157 15.67 -5.19 -8.63
CA PRO A 157 14.94 -5.36 -9.88
C PRO A 157 14.17 -4.07 -10.26
N GLY A 158 14.34 -3.61 -11.50
CA GLY A 158 13.71 -2.38 -11.98
C GLY A 158 14.10 -1.11 -11.22
N GLY A 159 15.20 -1.11 -10.46
CA GLY A 159 15.64 0.03 -9.64
C GLY A 159 14.89 0.20 -8.32
N GLY A 160 14.03 -0.76 -7.96
CA GLY A 160 13.23 -0.75 -6.73
C GLY A 160 11.73 -0.55 -6.95
N LEU A 161 10.97 -0.82 -5.88
CA LEU A 161 9.50 -0.86 -5.92
C LEU A 161 8.88 0.45 -6.45
N MET A 162 9.37 1.60 -6.01
CA MET A 162 8.77 2.88 -6.35
C MET A 162 9.03 3.29 -7.81
N ILE A 163 10.20 2.93 -8.34
CA ILE A 163 10.55 3.18 -9.74
C ILE A 163 9.67 2.34 -10.66
N GLU A 164 9.49 1.05 -10.33
CA GLU A 164 8.63 0.17 -11.12
C GLU A 164 7.16 0.59 -11.10
N ILE A 165 6.64 1.02 -9.93
CA ILE A 165 5.28 1.57 -9.83
C ILE A 165 5.15 2.84 -10.69
N ALA A 166 6.12 3.76 -10.64
CA ALA A 166 6.10 4.98 -11.43
C ALA A 166 6.13 4.70 -12.94
N ALA A 167 7.06 3.84 -13.37
CA ALA A 167 7.20 3.45 -14.77
C ALA A 167 5.92 2.78 -15.29
N ALA A 168 5.32 1.87 -14.51
CA ALA A 168 4.07 1.22 -14.88
C ALA A 168 2.89 2.21 -14.97
N ALA A 169 2.80 3.16 -14.04
CA ALA A 169 1.77 4.20 -14.07
C ALA A 169 1.92 5.13 -15.29
N LEU A 170 3.14 5.42 -15.71
CA LEU A 170 3.43 6.33 -16.83
C LEU A 170 3.38 5.66 -18.21
N ALA A 171 3.35 4.33 -18.28
CA ALA A 171 3.56 3.55 -19.51
C ALA A 171 2.56 3.83 -20.64
N GLU A 172 1.32 4.21 -20.34
CA GLU A 172 0.31 4.49 -21.37
C GLU A 172 0.28 5.94 -21.86
N VAL A 173 0.83 6.88 -21.07
CA VAL A 173 0.78 8.32 -21.33
C VAL A 173 2.11 8.88 -21.82
N VAL A 174 3.23 8.25 -21.45
CA VAL A 174 4.56 8.60 -21.95
C VAL A 174 4.81 7.87 -23.27
N THR A 175 5.11 8.64 -24.33
CA THR A 175 5.29 8.10 -25.68
C THR A 175 6.76 7.84 -26.06
N GLY A 176 7.70 8.43 -25.34
CA GLY A 176 9.14 8.21 -25.48
C GLY A 176 9.74 7.67 -24.19
N ASP A 177 10.91 8.16 -23.81
CA ASP A 177 11.70 7.55 -22.74
C ASP A 177 11.32 8.08 -21.35
N VAL A 178 11.34 7.17 -20.37
CA VAL A 178 11.33 7.47 -18.94
C VAL A 178 12.78 7.36 -18.45
N GLU A 179 13.46 8.49 -18.30
CA GLU A 179 14.84 8.53 -17.82
C GLU A 179 14.89 8.46 -16.30
N ILE A 180 15.75 7.60 -15.74
CA ILE A 180 16.01 7.55 -14.30
C ILE A 180 17.31 8.31 -14.00
N VAL A 181 17.21 9.36 -13.19
CA VAL A 181 18.32 10.22 -12.79
C VAL A 181 18.68 9.93 -11.33
N TRP A 182 19.85 9.31 -11.11
CA TRP A 182 20.34 8.95 -9.77
C TRP A 182 21.20 10.05 -9.18
N ILE A 183 20.76 10.63 -8.06
CA ILE A 183 21.51 11.64 -7.29
C ILE A 183 21.40 11.35 -5.80
N ASN A 184 22.52 11.01 -5.16
CA ASN A 184 22.58 10.71 -3.72
C ASN A 184 22.81 11.97 -2.88
N ASP A 185 21.97 12.98 -3.12
CA ASP A 185 21.91 14.22 -2.34
C ASP A 185 20.45 14.67 -2.25
N ARG A 186 19.82 14.30 -1.13
CA ARG A 186 18.39 14.55 -0.90
C ARG A 186 18.06 16.03 -0.77
N ALA A 187 19.00 16.88 -0.38
CA ALA A 187 18.79 18.33 -0.35
C ALA A 187 18.78 18.88 -1.79
N ALA A 188 19.71 18.42 -2.63
CA ALA A 188 19.81 18.83 -4.03
C ALA A 188 18.56 18.44 -4.86
N HIS A 189 17.85 17.37 -4.47
CA HIS A 189 16.65 16.93 -5.16
C HIS A 189 15.58 18.00 -5.24
N LEU A 190 15.20 18.57 -4.10
CA LEU A 190 14.18 19.61 -4.08
C LEU A 190 14.72 20.92 -4.65
N ASP A 191 15.96 21.28 -4.29
CA ASP A 191 16.61 22.51 -4.74
C ASP A 191 18.12 22.27 -4.95
N PRO A 192 18.67 22.42 -6.17
CA PRO A 192 18.06 23.06 -7.35
C PRO A 192 17.36 22.12 -8.34
N LEU A 193 17.43 20.79 -8.17
CA LEU A 193 17.13 19.88 -9.29
C LEU A 193 15.67 19.96 -9.76
N LEU A 194 14.72 19.87 -8.84
CA LEU A 194 13.31 20.00 -9.18
C LEU A 194 12.84 21.46 -9.22
N SER A 195 13.31 22.31 -8.30
CA SER A 195 12.95 23.74 -8.24
C SER A 195 13.32 24.51 -9.51
N GLU A 196 14.50 24.22 -10.08
CA GLU A 196 14.99 24.82 -11.32
C GLU A 196 14.66 23.97 -12.56
N GLN A 197 13.81 22.94 -12.41
CA GLN A 197 13.27 22.14 -13.52
C GLN A 197 14.36 21.44 -14.35
N ARG A 198 15.44 21.01 -13.69
CA ARG A 198 16.49 20.21 -14.31
C ARG A 198 16.11 18.74 -14.45
N VAL A 199 15.14 18.29 -13.66
CA VAL A 199 14.50 16.97 -13.70
C VAL A 199 12.99 17.18 -13.47
N ASP A 200 12.15 16.30 -13.99
CA ASP A 200 10.69 16.48 -14.03
C ASP A 200 10.00 16.08 -12.72
N LEU A 201 10.23 14.85 -12.23
CA LEU A 201 9.59 14.29 -11.04
C LEU A 201 10.63 13.75 -10.05
N GLY A 202 10.40 13.90 -8.76
CA GLY A 202 11.19 13.26 -7.70
C GLY A 202 10.41 12.16 -6.99
N LEU A 203 11.10 11.07 -6.62
CA LEU A 203 10.50 9.98 -5.85
C LEU A 203 11.54 9.19 -5.02
N PRO A 204 11.10 8.50 -3.96
CA PRO A 204 9.86 8.72 -3.24
C PRO A 204 10.00 9.85 -2.21
N TRP A 205 8.94 10.65 -2.07
CA TRP A 205 8.83 11.67 -1.03
C TRP A 205 7.64 11.41 -0.12
N SER A 206 7.87 11.47 1.19
CA SER A 206 6.79 11.51 2.16
C SER A 206 6.06 12.85 2.05
N ARG A 207 4.73 12.83 2.17
CA ARG A 207 3.92 14.06 2.18
C ARG A 207 3.72 14.56 3.61
N PRO A 208 4.12 15.80 3.95
CA PRO A 208 3.78 16.43 5.22
C PRO A 208 2.29 16.76 5.32
N ASP A 209 1.83 17.16 6.51
CA ASP A 209 0.47 17.66 6.66
C ASP A 209 0.31 19.04 5.99
N CYS A 210 -0.02 19.04 4.71
CA CYS A 210 -0.21 20.26 3.93
C CYS A 210 -1.54 20.97 4.19
N GLU A 211 -2.46 20.36 4.94
CA GLU A 211 -3.81 20.91 5.20
C GLU A 211 -3.89 21.61 6.57
N GLY A 212 -2.99 21.30 7.50
CA GLY A 212 -2.91 21.89 8.84
C GLY A 212 -2.00 23.14 8.97
N ASP A 213 -1.56 23.41 10.20
CA ASP A 213 -0.63 24.51 10.54
C ASP A 213 0.77 24.35 9.87
N GLN A 214 1.05 23.17 9.33
CA GLN A 214 2.26 22.83 8.57
C GLN A 214 2.13 23.16 7.06
N SER A 215 1.04 23.78 6.61
CA SER A 215 0.90 24.36 5.27
C SER A 215 1.99 25.38 4.89
N GLY A 216 2.74 25.88 5.89
CA GLY A 216 3.93 26.72 5.71
C GLY A 216 5.22 25.99 5.35
N GLU A 217 5.24 24.65 5.35
CA GLU A 217 6.40 23.87 4.95
C GLU A 217 6.74 24.09 3.47
N THR A 218 8.03 24.24 3.19
CA THR A 218 8.55 24.48 1.82
C THR A 218 8.07 23.41 0.84
N LEU A 219 7.98 22.15 1.27
CA LEU A 219 7.55 21.06 0.40
C LEU A 219 6.08 21.23 -0.04
N CYS A 220 5.18 21.51 0.90
CA CYS A 220 3.77 21.79 0.60
C CYS A 220 3.57 23.07 -0.22
N ARG A 221 4.39 24.10 0.02
CA ARG A 221 4.28 25.38 -0.68
C ARG A 221 4.78 25.29 -2.12
N GLU A 222 5.91 24.65 -2.36
CA GLU A 222 6.63 24.71 -3.64
C GLU A 222 6.36 23.50 -4.56
N PHE A 223 5.80 22.39 -4.06
CA PHE A 223 5.64 21.15 -4.81
C PHE A 223 4.21 20.64 -4.86
N LEU A 224 3.86 19.98 -5.97
CA LEU A 224 2.67 19.13 -6.07
C LEU A 224 3.04 17.68 -5.77
N PHE A 225 2.08 16.94 -5.24
CA PHE A 225 2.23 15.52 -4.89
C PHE A 225 1.23 14.70 -5.70
N SER A 226 1.65 13.49 -6.08
CA SER A 226 0.74 12.47 -6.60
C SER A 226 -0.24 11.99 -5.53
N ASP A 227 -1.22 11.17 -5.92
CA ASP A 227 -1.88 10.25 -4.99
C ASP A 227 -0.81 9.30 -4.38
N PRO A 228 -1.05 8.72 -3.19
CA PRO A 228 -0.11 7.76 -2.59
C PRO A 228 0.22 6.62 -3.56
N MET A 229 1.51 6.51 -3.89
CA MET A 229 2.02 5.41 -4.69
C MET A 229 2.21 4.17 -3.82
N PHE A 230 2.71 4.36 -2.61
CA PHE A 230 2.92 3.30 -1.63
C PHE A 230 2.63 3.82 -0.21
N GLU A 231 2.27 2.91 0.69
CA GLU A 231 2.02 3.19 2.09
C GLU A 231 2.90 2.28 2.93
N MET A 232 3.62 2.84 3.90
CA MET A 232 4.46 2.08 4.83
C MET A 232 4.07 2.39 6.27
N LEU A 233 4.22 1.40 7.15
CA LEU A 233 3.89 1.59 8.55
C LEU A 233 5.07 2.20 9.32
N SER A 234 4.81 3.26 10.08
CA SER A 234 5.70 3.72 11.15
C SER A 234 5.38 2.92 12.42
N LEU A 235 6.39 2.26 12.98
CA LEU A 235 6.25 1.33 14.11
C LEU A 235 7.16 1.72 15.27
N LEU A 236 6.85 1.16 16.44
CA LEU A 236 7.73 1.18 17.61
C LEU A 236 8.45 -0.16 17.75
N PHE A 237 9.73 -0.09 18.07
CA PHE A 237 10.59 -1.23 18.33
C PHE A 237 11.08 -1.15 19.78
N THR A 238 10.76 -2.14 20.60
CA THR A 238 11.07 -2.16 22.04
C THR A 238 11.97 -3.33 22.38
N ASP A 239 12.72 -3.23 23.47
CA ASP A 239 13.52 -4.34 23.99
C ASP A 239 12.61 -5.42 24.63
N VAL A 240 12.93 -6.70 24.44
CA VAL A 240 12.15 -7.83 24.96
C VAL A 240 12.17 -7.92 26.49
N ASP A 241 13.26 -7.51 27.12
CA ASP A 241 13.42 -7.52 28.58
C ASP A 241 12.82 -6.26 29.24
N ARG A 242 12.52 -5.22 28.45
CA ARG A 242 11.89 -3.97 28.87
C ARG A 242 10.71 -3.64 27.95
N PRO A 243 9.63 -4.43 27.99
CA PRO A 243 8.53 -4.27 27.05
C PRO A 243 7.77 -2.95 27.30
N LEU A 244 7.60 -2.18 26.23
CA LEU A 244 6.70 -1.04 26.19
C LEU A 244 5.31 -1.45 25.68
N ILE A 245 4.25 -0.88 26.26
CA ILE A 245 2.86 -1.07 25.83
C ILE A 245 2.44 0.15 25.02
N TYR A 246 1.88 -0.09 23.83
CA TYR A 246 1.32 0.96 22.99
C TYR A 246 -0.06 0.55 22.47
N LEU A 247 -1.10 0.89 23.22
CA LEU A 247 -2.50 0.67 22.85
C LEU A 247 -3.23 1.99 22.55
N SER A 248 -2.75 3.08 23.14
CA SER A 248 -3.25 4.44 22.95
C SER A 248 -2.11 5.46 23.00
N ASP A 249 -2.36 6.68 22.50
CA ASP A 249 -1.34 7.72 22.51
C ASP A 249 -1.00 8.25 23.91
N ALA A 250 -1.87 8.00 24.89
CA ALA A 250 -1.62 8.33 26.30
C ALA A 250 -0.57 7.42 26.95
N ASP A 251 -0.38 6.21 26.43
CA ASP A 251 0.59 5.24 26.97
C ASP A 251 2.04 5.71 26.79
N MET A 252 2.28 6.65 25.87
CA MET A 252 3.62 7.13 25.56
C MET A 252 4.11 8.24 26.49
N ALA A 253 3.24 8.81 27.32
CA ALA A 253 3.62 9.93 28.19
C ALA A 253 4.74 9.53 29.17
N GLY A 254 5.83 10.29 29.17
CA GLY A 254 7.02 10.08 30.00
C GLY A 254 8.08 9.15 29.40
N HIS A 255 7.80 8.51 28.25
CA HIS A 255 8.76 7.64 27.60
C HIS A 255 9.80 8.41 26.77
N THR A 256 10.94 7.75 26.56
CA THR A 256 12.03 8.22 25.72
C THR A 256 12.07 7.44 24.42
N LEU A 257 11.86 8.13 23.29
CA LEU A 257 11.92 7.56 21.95
C LEU A 257 13.24 7.88 21.27
N CYS A 258 13.71 6.98 20.42
CA CYS A 258 14.82 7.23 19.51
C CYS A 258 14.38 7.26 18.06
N ARG A 259 14.79 8.30 17.33
CA ARG A 259 14.71 8.35 15.86
C ARG A 259 15.93 9.08 15.31
N PRO A 260 16.65 8.53 14.32
CA PRO A 260 17.82 9.19 13.75
C PRO A 260 17.57 10.64 13.30
N LEU A 261 18.58 11.48 13.47
CA LEU A 261 18.57 12.86 13.01
C LEU A 261 18.36 12.93 11.50
N GLY A 262 17.46 13.82 11.06
CA GLY A 262 17.17 14.03 9.64
C GLY A 262 15.98 13.22 9.12
N LEU A 263 15.48 12.23 9.87
CA LEU A 263 14.20 11.60 9.55
C LEU A 263 13.02 12.49 9.98
N PRO A 264 11.91 12.50 9.21
CA PRO A 264 10.71 13.22 9.59
C PRO A 264 10.21 12.80 10.98
N THR A 265 9.66 13.75 11.75
CA THR A 265 9.07 13.50 13.08
C THR A 265 7.59 13.86 13.14
N GLN A 266 6.99 14.16 11.99
CA GLN A 266 5.60 14.63 11.87
C GLN A 266 4.57 13.63 12.39
N ASP A 267 4.83 12.33 12.22
CA ASP A 267 4.01 11.26 12.77
C ASP A 267 4.01 11.26 14.31
N LEU A 268 5.07 11.71 14.98
CA LEU A 268 5.11 11.77 16.45
C LEU A 268 4.21 12.87 17.02
N ASP A 269 4.00 13.96 16.28
CA ASP A 269 3.16 15.09 16.70
C ASP A 269 1.78 15.11 16.02
N GLY A 270 1.63 14.40 14.90
CA GLY A 270 0.43 14.42 14.05
C GLY A 270 -0.83 13.87 14.72
N GLN A 271 -1.98 14.16 14.12
CA GLN A 271 -3.30 13.70 14.59
C GLN A 271 -3.61 14.07 16.05
N GLY A 272 -3.07 15.19 16.54
CA GLY A 272 -3.31 15.70 17.88
C GLY A 272 -2.48 15.04 18.99
N ARG A 273 -1.54 14.14 18.65
CA ARG A 273 -0.65 13.50 19.63
C ARG A 273 0.24 14.50 20.36
N ASN A 274 0.83 15.43 19.62
CA ASN A 274 1.75 16.45 20.15
C ASN A 274 2.81 15.87 21.10
N TRP A 275 3.36 14.69 20.81
CA TRP A 275 4.24 14.02 21.76
C TRP A 275 5.54 14.78 21.99
N VAL A 276 6.17 15.25 20.92
CA VAL A 276 7.46 15.95 20.99
C VAL A 276 7.20 17.42 21.28
N SER A 277 6.35 18.06 20.47
CA SER A 277 5.97 19.47 20.61
C SER A 277 5.35 19.81 21.97
N GLY A 278 4.56 18.89 22.54
CA GLY A 278 3.93 19.01 23.85
C GLY A 278 4.80 18.53 25.02
N GLY A 279 6.01 18.01 24.75
CA GLY A 279 6.91 17.48 25.79
C GLY A 279 6.38 16.25 26.53
N LEU A 280 5.47 15.49 25.90
CA LEU A 280 4.94 14.24 26.45
C LEU A 280 5.93 13.09 26.31
N VAL A 281 6.78 13.10 25.28
CA VAL A 281 7.89 12.15 25.09
C VAL A 281 9.21 12.90 25.00
N THR A 282 10.30 12.24 25.41
CA THR A 282 11.65 12.72 25.12
C THR A 282 12.14 12.09 23.83
N LEU A 283 12.44 12.89 22.80
CA LEU A 283 12.99 12.38 21.54
C LEU A 283 14.53 12.51 21.52
N VAL A 284 15.21 11.39 21.31
CA VAL A 284 16.66 11.33 21.13
C VAL A 284 16.98 11.08 19.65
N GLN A 285 17.90 11.88 19.09
CA GLN A 285 18.22 11.86 17.65
C GLN A 285 19.71 11.66 17.38
N PRO A 286 20.24 10.41 17.50
CA PRO A 286 21.60 10.12 17.07
C PRO A 286 21.70 10.14 15.53
N ARG A 287 22.90 10.05 14.97
CA ARG A 287 23.11 10.16 13.52
C ARG A 287 22.80 8.89 12.72
N SER A 288 22.62 7.75 13.36
CA SER A 288 22.42 6.46 12.65
C SER A 288 21.32 5.62 13.29
N VAL A 289 20.72 4.75 12.48
CA VAL A 289 19.77 3.74 12.93
C VAL A 289 20.40 2.80 13.95
N ALA A 290 21.63 2.32 13.68
CA ALA A 290 22.37 1.44 14.59
C ALA A 290 22.51 2.03 16.00
N ALA A 291 22.85 3.33 16.10
CA ALA A 291 22.95 4.00 17.39
C ALA A 291 21.63 4.00 18.17
N CYS A 292 20.47 4.12 17.50
CA CYS A 292 19.19 4.02 18.19
C CYS A 292 18.95 2.63 18.81
N PHE A 293 19.28 1.56 18.08
CA PHE A 293 19.15 0.20 18.59
C PHE A 293 20.18 -0.14 19.67
N GLU A 294 21.41 0.37 19.58
CA GLU A 294 22.41 0.27 20.65
C GLU A 294 21.90 0.96 21.94
N MET A 295 21.30 2.14 21.81
CA MET A 295 20.69 2.85 22.95
C MET A 295 19.48 2.11 23.53
N LEU A 296 18.69 1.43 22.69
CA LEU A 296 17.56 0.60 23.12
C LEU A 296 18.05 -0.59 23.96
N GLN A 297 19.05 -1.31 23.46
CA GLN A 297 19.69 -2.43 24.16
C GLN A 297 20.36 -2.00 25.47
N ALA A 298 20.93 -0.79 25.50
CA ALA A 298 21.49 -0.19 26.71
C ALA A 298 20.42 0.31 27.71
N GLY A 299 19.13 0.30 27.33
CA GLY A 299 18.03 0.84 28.15
C GLY A 299 18.07 2.36 28.32
N SER A 300 18.77 3.07 27.43
CA SER A 300 18.84 4.54 27.43
C SER A 300 17.65 5.20 26.71
N VAL A 301 16.90 4.41 25.93
CA VAL A 301 15.62 4.78 25.30
C VAL A 301 14.65 3.61 25.49
N ASP A 302 13.35 3.91 25.55
CA ASP A 302 12.31 2.91 25.77
C ASP A 302 11.87 2.24 24.46
N ALA A 303 11.87 2.99 23.35
CA ALA A 303 11.57 2.46 22.03
C ALA A 303 12.29 3.22 20.92
N VAL A 304 12.52 2.55 19.80
CA VAL A 304 12.95 3.16 18.54
C VAL A 304 11.72 3.35 17.65
N ALA A 305 11.56 4.53 17.06
CA ALA A 305 10.44 4.85 16.18
C ALA A 305 10.93 4.98 14.73
N LEU A 306 10.56 4.04 13.86
CA LEU A 306 11.01 3.94 12.47
C LEU A 306 9.93 3.32 11.59
N ASN A 307 10.04 3.49 10.27
CA ASN A 307 9.24 2.68 9.35
C ASN A 307 9.60 1.19 9.48
N GLU A 308 8.63 0.34 9.17
CA GLU A 308 8.71 -1.11 9.36
C GLU A 308 9.88 -1.74 8.60
N PHE A 309 10.18 -1.29 7.39
CA PHE A 309 11.25 -1.82 6.55
C PHE A 309 12.62 -1.51 7.15
N THR A 310 12.85 -0.24 7.50
CA THR A 310 14.13 0.23 8.07
C THR A 310 14.38 -0.41 9.43
N GLY A 311 13.35 -0.47 10.29
CA GLY A 311 13.50 -1.04 11.62
C GLY A 311 13.71 -2.56 11.60
N ARG A 312 13.00 -3.30 10.74
CA ARG A 312 13.20 -4.76 10.60
C ARG A 312 14.55 -5.09 9.98
N ALA A 313 14.97 -4.35 8.95
CA ALA A 313 16.31 -4.51 8.37
C ALA A 313 17.40 -4.27 9.42
N ALA A 314 17.25 -3.24 10.25
CA ALA A 314 18.20 -2.96 11.33
C ALA A 314 18.25 -4.06 12.41
N ILE A 315 17.11 -4.66 12.78
CA ILE A 315 17.09 -5.81 13.71
C ILE A 315 17.98 -6.93 13.17
N ARG A 316 17.77 -7.32 11.91
CA ARG A 316 18.55 -8.37 11.24
C ARG A 316 20.02 -8.00 11.15
N ASP A 317 20.34 -6.82 10.60
CA ASP A 317 21.71 -6.40 10.30
C ASP A 317 22.57 -6.28 11.57
N LEU A 318 21.94 -5.96 12.71
CA LEU A 318 22.59 -5.86 14.01
C LEU A 318 22.52 -7.18 14.81
N GLY A 319 21.86 -8.23 14.31
CA GLY A 319 21.70 -9.51 14.98
C GLY A 319 20.87 -9.43 16.27
N LEU A 320 19.81 -8.61 16.26
CA LEU A 320 18.93 -8.35 17.40
C LEU A 320 17.66 -9.22 17.39
N ASP A 321 17.63 -10.26 16.57
CA ASP A 321 16.53 -11.22 16.50
C ASP A 321 16.27 -11.83 17.88
N GLY A 322 14.99 -11.82 18.29
CA GLY A 322 14.56 -12.28 19.61
C GLY A 322 14.90 -11.35 20.78
N GLN A 323 15.64 -10.27 20.56
CA GLN A 323 15.96 -9.25 21.58
C GLN A 323 15.09 -7.99 21.43
N VAL A 324 14.60 -7.73 20.22
CA VAL A 324 13.70 -6.61 19.92
C VAL A 324 12.33 -7.13 19.52
N VAL A 325 11.30 -6.52 20.09
CA VAL A 325 9.89 -6.74 19.77
C VAL A 325 9.38 -5.59 18.92
N VAL A 326 8.74 -5.91 17.80
CA VAL A 326 8.03 -4.94 16.97
C VAL A 326 6.62 -4.77 17.51
N LEU A 327 6.22 -3.54 17.81
CA LEU A 327 4.85 -3.21 18.23
C LEU A 327 3.99 -2.95 16.99
N ASP A 328 3.51 -4.03 16.37
CA ASP A 328 2.77 -4.01 15.10
C ASP A 328 1.23 -4.02 15.26
N ARG A 329 0.71 -4.25 16.47
CA ARG A 329 -0.73 -4.22 16.75
C ARG A 329 -1.38 -2.86 16.49
N ARG A 330 -0.62 -1.78 16.70
CA ARG A 330 -1.04 -0.42 16.40
C ARG A 330 0.16 0.34 15.83
N PRO A 331 0.18 0.62 14.51
CA PRO A 331 1.22 1.48 13.96
C PRO A 331 1.11 2.91 14.53
N LEU A 332 2.24 3.59 14.66
CA LEU A 332 2.29 5.01 14.98
C LEU A 332 1.53 5.82 13.93
N ALA A 333 1.82 5.52 12.65
CA ALA A 333 1.22 6.17 11.51
C ALA A 333 1.32 5.27 10.29
N VAL A 334 0.45 5.55 9.32
CA VAL A 334 0.63 5.12 7.93
C VAL A 334 1.32 6.28 7.21
N GLU A 335 2.54 6.05 6.73
CA GLU A 335 3.30 7.02 5.96
C GLU A 335 3.07 6.78 4.47
N THR A 336 2.72 7.82 3.74
CA THR A 336 2.45 7.76 2.30
C THR A 336 3.66 8.25 1.51
N LEU A 337 4.04 7.51 0.47
CA LEU A 337 5.11 7.85 -0.46
C LEU A 337 4.52 8.30 -1.80
N HIS A 338 5.07 9.40 -2.33
CA HIS A 338 4.53 10.10 -3.49
C HIS A 338 5.63 10.41 -4.51
N ALA A 339 5.20 10.63 -5.75
CA ALA A 339 5.96 11.43 -6.71
C ALA A 339 5.70 12.91 -6.45
N VAL A 340 6.72 13.74 -6.63
CA VAL A 340 6.63 15.21 -6.47
C VAL A 340 7.16 15.94 -7.68
N VAL A 341 6.56 17.08 -7.99
CA VAL A 341 7.02 18.01 -9.05
C VAL A 341 6.97 19.43 -8.52
N SER A 342 7.92 20.28 -8.92
CA SER A 342 7.86 21.70 -8.57
C SER A 342 6.60 22.33 -9.19
N LYS A 343 5.86 23.11 -8.41
CA LYS A 343 4.72 23.92 -8.91
C LYS A 343 5.14 24.92 -9.98
N SER A 344 6.43 25.28 -10.05
CA SER A 344 6.96 26.16 -11.09
C SER A 344 7.10 25.46 -12.45
N HIS A 345 7.08 24.11 -12.47
CA HIS A 345 7.25 23.33 -13.69
C HIS A 345 6.05 23.56 -14.65
N PRO A 346 6.27 23.91 -15.93
CA PRO A 346 5.19 24.23 -16.87
C PRO A 346 4.16 23.12 -17.08
N ARG A 347 4.55 21.88 -16.79
CA ARG A 347 3.72 20.67 -16.90
C ARG A 347 3.42 19.99 -15.56
N ALA A 348 3.59 20.71 -14.44
CA ALA A 348 3.43 20.13 -13.10
C ALA A 348 2.10 19.39 -12.93
N GLU A 349 0.99 20.04 -13.30
CA GLU A 349 -0.36 19.46 -13.21
C GLU A 349 -0.53 18.28 -14.16
N ASP A 350 -0.01 18.36 -15.39
CA ASP A 350 -0.05 17.25 -16.36
C ASP A 350 0.66 16.01 -15.80
N TYR A 351 1.85 16.17 -15.22
CA TYR A 351 2.64 15.06 -14.68
C TYR A 351 1.96 14.40 -13.48
N ILE A 352 1.41 15.19 -12.55
CA ILE A 352 0.66 14.63 -11.42
C ILE A 352 -0.63 13.95 -11.90
N ALA A 353 -1.35 14.55 -12.85
CA ALA A 353 -2.54 13.94 -13.43
C ALA A 353 -2.22 12.61 -14.14
N ALA A 354 -1.11 12.57 -14.88
CA ALA A 354 -0.58 11.38 -15.55
C ALA A 354 -0.28 10.26 -14.56
N VAL A 355 0.51 10.55 -13.52
CA VAL A 355 0.85 9.58 -12.47
C VAL A 355 -0.43 9.07 -11.79
N ASN A 356 -1.34 9.96 -11.39
CA ASN A 356 -2.55 9.56 -10.67
C ASN A 356 -3.51 8.74 -11.53
N ALA A 357 -3.67 9.08 -12.81
CA ALA A 357 -4.43 8.27 -13.75
C ALA A 357 -3.83 6.87 -13.91
N GLY A 358 -2.52 6.83 -14.17
CA GLY A 358 -1.75 5.59 -14.26
C GLY A 358 -1.88 4.70 -13.03
N LEU A 359 -1.72 5.28 -11.83
CA LEU A 359 -1.87 4.57 -10.55
C LEU A 359 -3.24 3.91 -10.42
N ARG A 360 -4.32 4.60 -10.81
CA ARG A 360 -5.68 4.02 -10.80
C ARG A 360 -5.79 2.84 -11.76
N ASP A 361 -5.21 2.94 -12.95
CA ASP A 361 -5.30 1.91 -13.98
C ASP A 361 -4.45 0.68 -13.64
N ILE A 362 -3.22 0.85 -13.13
CA ILE A 362 -2.39 -0.29 -12.70
C ILE A 362 -2.95 -0.99 -11.46
N ARG A 363 -3.66 -0.27 -10.59
CA ARG A 363 -4.39 -0.87 -9.46
C ARG A 363 -5.60 -1.67 -9.95
N ARG A 364 -6.40 -1.12 -10.88
CA ARG A 364 -7.58 -1.81 -11.44
C ARG A 364 -7.21 -3.07 -12.23
N SER A 365 -6.09 -3.04 -12.95
CA SER A 365 -5.60 -4.18 -13.75
C SER A 365 -4.84 -5.24 -12.96
N GLY A 366 -4.49 -4.97 -11.70
CA GLY A 366 -3.70 -5.86 -10.86
C GLY A 366 -2.18 -5.81 -11.11
N ILE A 367 -1.71 -4.97 -12.04
CA ILE A 367 -0.27 -4.75 -12.30
C ILE A 367 0.42 -4.24 -11.03
N PHE A 368 -0.22 -3.32 -10.30
CA PHE A 368 0.30 -2.82 -9.02
C PHE A 368 0.61 -3.95 -8.05
N GLN A 369 -0.32 -4.90 -7.90
CA GLN A 369 -0.16 -6.03 -6.98
C GLN A 369 0.97 -6.96 -7.42
N GLN A 370 1.12 -7.21 -8.73
CA GLN A 370 2.21 -8.05 -9.26
C GLN A 370 3.59 -7.44 -8.98
N ILE A 371 3.72 -6.12 -9.13
CA ILE A 371 4.96 -5.41 -8.79
C ILE A 371 5.21 -5.52 -7.29
N LEU A 372 4.19 -5.25 -6.48
CA LEU A 372 4.29 -5.29 -5.03
C LEU A 372 4.70 -6.68 -4.54
N ASP A 373 4.02 -7.75 -4.95
CA ASP A 373 4.28 -9.12 -4.52
C ASP A 373 5.72 -9.54 -4.83
N ARG A 374 6.22 -9.20 -6.02
CA ARG A 374 7.59 -9.52 -6.42
C ARG A 374 8.62 -8.82 -5.54
N HIS A 375 8.44 -7.53 -5.27
CA HIS A 375 9.36 -6.75 -4.44
C HIS A 375 9.28 -7.16 -2.97
N MET A 376 8.08 -7.37 -2.43
CA MET A 376 7.87 -7.81 -1.05
C MET A 376 8.38 -9.22 -0.80
N ALA A 377 8.26 -10.13 -1.77
CA ALA A 377 8.83 -11.48 -1.65
C ALA A 377 10.36 -11.44 -1.42
N LEU A 378 11.07 -10.50 -2.05
CA LEU A 378 12.51 -10.31 -1.84
C LEU A 378 12.82 -9.75 -0.46
N VAL A 379 12.05 -8.76 -0.02
CA VAL A 379 12.17 -8.17 1.32
C VAL A 379 11.98 -9.24 2.38
N TRP A 380 10.88 -9.99 2.33
CA TRP A 380 10.55 -11.00 3.33
C TRP A 380 11.44 -12.25 3.25
N ALA A 381 12.03 -12.56 2.10
CA ALA A 381 13.07 -13.60 2.02
C ALA A 381 14.39 -13.16 2.65
N SER A 382 14.59 -11.84 2.82
CA SER A 382 15.81 -11.26 3.37
C SER A 382 15.71 -10.91 4.85
N LEU A 383 14.50 -10.87 5.43
CA LEU A 383 14.22 -10.65 6.85
C LEU A 383 13.99 -11.99 7.53
#